data_AF-A0A8X6TBJ6-F1
#
_entry.id   AF-A0A8X6TBJ6-F1
#
_cell.length_a   1.000
_cell.length_b   1.000
_cell.length_c   1.000
_cell.angle_alpha   90.00
_cell.angle_beta   90.00
_cell.angle_gamma   90.00
#
_symmetry.space_group_name_H-M   'P 1'
#
loop_
_entity.id
_entity.type
_entity.pdbx_description
1 polymer ?
#
loop_
_entity_poly.entity_id
_entity_poly.type
_entity_poly.pdbx_seq_one_letter_code
_entity_poly.pdbx_strand_id
1 'polypeptide(L)'
;MNRVLPKLCELSFIILLSAYFKIAACDSPDPNSSLFHPIISYDVKVISDNSTISSFVTTFVKEVYASDTLYDLFDLSQSTATAYRQHAYNDFMKVASGLNADDPDTIADFATRPMDQNFNVFTRDVMVRVYANVAANYAYSIGVLNANNAKSLAKKYAKDFTETAKEYVKKDDPESKFFGVGNGIIKFLKSLQPLTVDKLWKVAVSYESEWLLAAVEVGSSNDIYDECIKEVNEEN
;
A
#
# COMPACT_ATOMS: atom_id res chain seq x y z
N MET A 1 -34.42 15.86 13.95
CA MET A 1 -33.50 17.02 14.01
C MET A 1 -32.09 16.54 13.70
N ASN A 2 -31.41 17.32 12.87
CA ASN A 2 -30.23 16.98 12.08
C ASN A 2 -29.04 16.44 12.89
N ARG A 3 -28.51 15.27 12.50
CA ARG A 3 -27.11 14.89 12.77
C ARG A 3 -26.29 15.26 11.53
N VAL A 4 -25.69 16.43 11.57
CA VAL A 4 -24.58 16.81 10.68
C VAL A 4 -23.31 16.62 11.51
N LEU A 5 -22.52 15.59 11.19
CA LEU A 5 -21.05 15.45 11.38
C LEU A 5 -20.69 13.98 11.12
N PRO A 6 -19.92 13.71 10.05
CA PRO A 6 -18.48 13.72 10.18
C PRO A 6 -17.82 14.42 8.97
N LYS A 7 -17.31 15.63 9.19
CA LYS A 7 -16.40 16.31 8.24
C LYS A 7 -15.14 16.83 8.91
N LEU A 8 -15.08 16.78 10.25
CA LEU A 8 -13.93 17.30 11.01
C LEU A 8 -12.78 16.28 11.10
N CYS A 9 -13.04 14.96 11.16
CA CYS A 9 -11.95 13.97 11.20
C CYS A 9 -11.12 13.89 9.91
N GLU A 10 -11.72 14.11 8.73
CA GLU A 10 -10.98 14.07 7.45
C GLU A 10 -10.02 15.26 7.29
N LEU A 11 -10.36 16.43 7.85
CA LEU A 11 -9.53 17.64 7.80
C LEU A 11 -8.33 17.56 8.74
N SER A 12 -8.48 16.95 9.92
CA SER A 12 -7.38 16.71 10.85
C SER A 12 -6.32 15.77 10.27
N PHE A 13 -6.76 14.75 9.52
CA PHE A 13 -5.90 13.73 8.92
C PHE A 13 -5.00 14.28 7.80
N ILE A 14 -5.53 15.18 6.96
CA ILE A 14 -4.77 15.84 5.89
C ILE A 14 -3.72 16.81 6.47
N ILE A 15 -4.04 17.49 7.58
CA ILE A 15 -3.11 18.40 8.25
C ILE A 15 -1.95 17.61 8.89
N LEU A 16 -2.23 16.47 9.54
CA LEU A 16 -1.21 15.57 10.10
C LEU A 16 -0.27 15.00 9.02
N LEU A 17 -0.81 14.60 7.87
CA LEU A 17 -0.02 14.14 6.72
C LEU A 17 0.93 15.21 6.18
N SER A 18 0.47 16.46 6.09
CA SER A 18 1.32 17.59 5.67
C SER A 18 2.40 17.97 6.70
N ALA A 19 2.14 17.72 7.99
CA ALA A 19 3.09 17.95 9.07
C ALA A 19 4.18 16.87 9.11
N TYR A 20 3.82 15.60 8.89
CA TYR A 20 4.78 14.49 8.88
C TYR A 20 5.81 14.61 7.74
N PHE A 21 5.36 14.98 6.53
CA PHE A 21 6.28 15.28 5.41
C PHE A 21 7.15 16.51 5.65
N LYS A 22 6.70 17.49 6.45
CA LYS A 22 7.52 18.64 6.85
C LYS A 22 8.55 18.31 7.93
N ILE A 23 8.24 17.38 8.84
CA ILE A 23 9.15 16.97 9.91
C ILE A 23 10.27 16.07 9.36
N ALA A 24 9.96 15.15 8.43
CA ALA A 24 10.96 14.35 7.74
C ALA A 24 11.92 15.18 6.86
N ALA A 25 11.59 16.43 6.55
CA ALA A 25 12.43 17.37 5.83
C ALA A 25 13.25 18.31 6.73
N CYS A 26 13.11 18.23 8.06
CA CYS A 26 13.68 19.20 9.01
C CYS A 26 14.75 18.65 9.96
N ASP A 27 15.24 17.42 9.78
CA ASP A 27 16.46 16.98 10.48
C ASP A 27 17.70 17.28 9.62
N SER A 28 18.37 18.38 10.00
CA SER A 28 19.63 18.86 9.44
C SER A 28 20.76 17.83 9.56
N PRO A 29 21.71 17.79 8.60
CA PRO A 29 22.55 16.62 8.30
C PRO A 29 23.82 16.52 9.14
N ASP A 30 24.29 15.28 9.33
CA ASP A 30 25.71 14.99 9.57
C ASP A 30 26.50 15.29 8.27
N PRO A 31 27.46 16.22 8.29
CA PRO A 31 28.18 16.65 7.10
C PRO A 31 29.16 15.62 6.52
N ASN A 32 29.31 14.43 7.13
CA ASN A 32 30.27 13.41 6.68
C ASN A 32 29.67 12.14 6.05
N SER A 33 28.36 12.10 5.80
CA SER A 33 27.74 10.99 5.06
C SER A 33 27.89 11.20 3.54
N SER A 34 28.83 10.49 2.93
CA SER A 34 29.11 10.54 1.48
C SER A 34 28.12 9.75 0.61
N LEU A 35 26.85 9.69 1.00
CA LEU A 35 25.77 9.05 0.23
C LEU A 35 24.64 10.05 -0.04
N PHE A 36 24.99 11.19 -0.65
CA PHE A 36 24.02 12.11 -1.23
C PHE A 36 23.75 11.71 -2.68
N HIS A 37 22.74 10.88 -2.90
CA HIS A 37 21.98 10.92 -4.15
C HIS A 37 20.91 12.02 -4.02
N PRO A 38 20.72 12.87 -5.03
CA PRO A 38 19.74 13.93 -4.97
C PRO A 38 18.35 13.31 -4.82
N ILE A 39 17.71 13.56 -3.67
CA ILE A 39 16.29 13.32 -3.48
C ILE A 39 15.58 14.20 -4.51
N ILE A 40 15.13 13.58 -5.60
CA ILE A 40 14.23 14.22 -6.54
C ILE A 40 12.98 14.53 -5.74
N SER A 41 12.79 15.81 -5.40
CA SER A 41 11.56 16.35 -4.86
C SER A 41 10.46 16.09 -5.89
N TYR A 42 9.82 14.93 -5.80
CA TYR A 42 8.55 14.72 -6.45
C TYR A 42 7.56 15.57 -5.67
N ASP A 43 7.06 16.63 -6.32
CA ASP A 43 5.81 17.26 -5.93
C ASP A 43 4.77 16.14 -5.82
N VAL A 44 4.55 15.62 -4.61
CA VAL A 44 3.36 14.86 -4.26
C VAL A 44 2.24 15.89 -4.24
N LYS A 45 1.84 16.29 -5.44
CA LYS A 45 0.60 17.00 -5.67
C LYS A 45 -0.44 16.03 -5.11
N VAL A 46 -1.05 16.37 -3.99
CA VAL A 46 -2.25 15.72 -3.50
C VAL A 46 -3.32 16.03 -4.55
N ILE A 47 -3.36 15.24 -5.63
CA ILE A 47 -4.18 15.52 -6.81
C ILE A 47 -5.63 15.25 -6.44
N SER A 48 -6.41 16.30 -6.52
CA SER A 48 -7.82 16.45 -6.22
C SER A 48 -8.75 15.66 -7.15
N ASP A 49 -8.61 14.33 -7.23
CA ASP A 49 -9.65 13.47 -7.81
C ASP A 49 -9.81 12.14 -7.05
N ASN A 50 -9.89 12.28 -5.72
CA ASN A 50 -10.07 11.20 -4.75
C ASN A 50 -11.28 10.30 -5.09
N SER A 51 -12.26 10.81 -5.85
CA SER A 51 -13.44 10.06 -6.28
C SER A 51 -13.13 8.86 -7.19
N THR A 52 -12.14 8.99 -8.09
CA THR A 52 -11.77 7.94 -9.05
C THR A 52 -11.02 6.81 -8.34
N ILE A 53 -10.01 7.16 -7.54
CA ILE A 53 -9.23 6.20 -6.73
C ILE A 53 -10.17 5.52 -5.72
N SER A 54 -11.00 6.28 -5.00
CA SER A 54 -11.98 5.74 -4.06
C SER A 54 -12.97 4.77 -4.72
N SER A 55 -13.44 5.08 -5.93
CA SER A 55 -14.33 4.21 -6.71
C SER A 55 -13.66 2.89 -7.08
N PHE A 56 -12.38 2.93 -7.50
CA PHE A 56 -11.59 1.72 -7.75
C PHE A 56 -11.42 0.89 -6.48
N VAL A 57 -10.91 1.52 -5.41
CA VAL A 57 -10.60 0.86 -4.13
C VAL A 57 -11.84 0.23 -3.53
N THR A 58 -12.94 0.98 -3.43
CA THR A 58 -14.22 0.48 -2.90
C THR A 58 -14.75 -0.69 -3.73
N THR A 59 -14.59 -0.65 -5.05
CA THR A 59 -15.05 -1.74 -5.92
C THR A 59 -14.18 -2.97 -5.71
N PHE A 60 -12.86 -2.84 -5.69
CA PHE A 60 -11.95 -3.96 -5.47
C PHE A 60 -12.16 -4.61 -4.10
N VAL A 61 -12.26 -3.81 -3.04
CA VAL A 61 -12.59 -4.27 -1.69
C VAL A 61 -13.89 -5.08 -1.73
N LYS A 62 -14.97 -4.59 -2.34
CA LYS A 62 -16.22 -5.34 -2.45
C LYS A 62 -16.06 -6.69 -3.15
N GLU A 63 -15.28 -6.77 -4.21
CA GLU A 63 -15.02 -8.03 -4.92
C GLU A 63 -14.22 -9.02 -4.05
N VAL A 64 -13.25 -8.54 -3.25
CA VAL A 64 -12.50 -9.37 -2.30
C VAL A 64 -13.40 -9.96 -1.22
N TYR A 65 -14.23 -9.13 -0.56
CA TYR A 65 -15.11 -9.59 0.53
C TYR A 65 -16.30 -10.42 0.03
N ALA A 66 -16.60 -10.40 -1.27
CA ALA A 66 -17.61 -11.25 -1.88
C ALA A 66 -17.07 -12.64 -2.29
N SER A 67 -15.77 -12.91 -2.13
CA SER A 67 -15.13 -14.15 -2.56
C SER A 67 -14.29 -14.77 -1.45
N ASP A 68 -14.70 -15.94 -0.95
CA ASP A 68 -13.95 -16.68 0.07
C ASP A 68 -12.49 -16.91 -0.33
N THR A 69 -12.23 -17.22 -1.60
CA THR A 69 -10.88 -17.46 -2.11
C THR A 69 -10.01 -16.19 -2.06
N LEU A 70 -10.55 -15.03 -2.43
CA LEU A 70 -9.81 -13.77 -2.35
C LEU A 70 -9.66 -13.32 -0.89
N TYR A 71 -10.71 -13.49 -0.10
CA TYR A 71 -10.71 -13.20 1.32
C TYR A 71 -9.62 -13.98 2.05
N ASP A 72 -9.47 -15.26 1.75
CA ASP A 72 -8.42 -16.11 2.31
C ASP A 72 -7.01 -15.78 1.75
N LEU A 73 -6.91 -15.40 0.47
CA LEU A 73 -5.64 -14.98 -0.13
C LEU A 73 -5.02 -13.80 0.62
N PHE A 74 -5.83 -12.80 0.99
CA PHE A 74 -5.35 -11.62 1.73
C PHE A 74 -5.24 -11.86 3.24
N ASP A 75 -5.60 -13.03 3.74
CA ASP A 75 -5.38 -13.40 5.14
C ASP A 75 -3.95 -13.92 5.35
N LEU A 76 -3.06 -12.99 5.68
CA LEU A 76 -1.65 -13.25 5.97
C LEU A 76 -1.35 -13.32 7.48
N SER A 77 -2.39 -13.42 8.32
CA SER A 77 -2.27 -13.41 9.78
C SER A 77 -1.44 -14.57 10.35
N GLN A 78 -1.25 -15.63 9.56
CA GLN A 78 -0.44 -16.80 9.91
C GLN A 78 1.06 -16.62 9.61
N SER A 79 1.51 -15.43 9.19
CA SER A 79 2.92 -15.16 8.86
C SER A 79 3.53 -13.99 9.64
N THR A 80 4.78 -13.64 9.33
CA THR A 80 5.61 -12.65 10.05
C THR A 80 6.07 -11.47 9.18
N ALA A 81 6.52 -10.38 9.81
CA ALA A 81 6.94 -9.13 9.15
C ALA A 81 8.07 -9.41 8.21
N THR A 82 9.04 -10.09 8.80
CA THR A 82 10.28 -10.43 8.16
C THR A 82 10.01 -11.35 6.99
N ALA A 83 9.14 -12.37 7.14
CA ALA A 83 8.79 -13.27 6.05
C ALA A 83 8.09 -12.52 4.90
N TYR A 84 7.11 -11.67 5.22
CA TYR A 84 6.41 -10.90 4.21
C TYR A 84 7.31 -9.87 3.51
N ARG A 85 8.10 -9.10 4.27
CA ARG A 85 9.06 -8.14 3.73
C ARG A 85 10.06 -8.83 2.82
N GLN A 86 10.64 -9.94 3.29
CA GLN A 86 11.59 -10.71 2.49
C GLN A 86 10.96 -11.17 1.17
N HIS A 87 9.71 -11.61 1.22
CA HIS A 87 8.98 -11.99 0.01
C HIS A 87 8.77 -10.81 -0.94
N ALA A 88 8.24 -9.69 -0.45
CA ALA A 88 8.02 -8.50 -1.26
C ALA A 88 9.34 -7.97 -1.84
N TYR A 89 10.42 -7.99 -1.07
CA TYR A 89 11.75 -7.57 -1.51
C TYR A 89 12.22 -8.46 -2.66
N ASN A 90 12.09 -9.79 -2.50
CA ASN A 90 12.46 -10.75 -3.55
C ASN A 90 11.64 -10.55 -4.84
N ASP A 91 10.36 -10.19 -4.74
CA ASP A 91 9.51 -9.89 -5.89
C ASP A 91 9.97 -8.63 -6.63
N PHE A 92 10.21 -7.52 -5.91
CA PHE A 92 10.75 -6.30 -6.52
C PHE A 92 12.13 -6.55 -7.13
N MET A 93 13.00 -7.26 -6.42
CA MET A 93 14.35 -7.60 -6.89
C MET A 93 14.28 -8.40 -8.20
N LYS A 94 13.46 -9.45 -8.23
CA LYS A 94 13.26 -10.29 -9.42
C LYS A 94 12.74 -9.50 -10.61
N VAL A 95 11.75 -8.63 -10.40
CA VAL A 95 11.17 -7.81 -11.47
C VAL A 95 12.18 -6.76 -11.95
N ALA A 96 12.87 -6.08 -11.04
CA ALA A 96 13.88 -5.07 -11.37
C ALA A 96 15.06 -5.67 -12.14
N SER A 97 15.59 -6.82 -11.71
CA SER A 97 16.62 -7.56 -12.44
C SER A 97 16.13 -8.00 -13.82
N GLY A 98 14.90 -8.51 -13.93
CA GLY A 98 14.30 -8.91 -15.20
C GLY A 98 14.10 -7.75 -16.19
N LEU A 99 14.08 -6.50 -15.70
CA LEU A 99 14.04 -5.28 -16.51
C LEU A 99 15.42 -4.68 -16.79
N ASN A 100 16.50 -5.33 -16.31
CA ASN A 100 17.88 -4.84 -16.36
C ASN A 100 18.05 -3.46 -15.69
N ALA A 101 17.43 -3.25 -14.52
CA ALA A 101 17.73 -2.08 -13.71
C ALA A 101 19.21 -2.08 -13.29
N ASP A 102 19.86 -0.91 -13.34
CA ASP A 102 21.28 -0.76 -12.95
C ASP A 102 21.51 -1.14 -11.48
N ASP A 103 20.55 -0.82 -10.62
CA ASP A 103 20.55 -1.16 -9.21
C ASP A 103 19.16 -1.69 -8.77
N PRO A 104 18.91 -3.00 -8.94
CA PRO A 104 17.64 -3.59 -8.57
C PRO A 104 17.45 -3.72 -7.05
N ASP A 105 18.53 -3.75 -6.27
CA ASP A 105 18.51 -3.81 -4.80
C ASP A 105 17.92 -2.52 -4.22
N THR A 106 18.38 -1.37 -4.71
CA THR A 106 17.87 -0.07 -4.31
C THR A 106 16.35 0.07 -4.53
N ILE A 107 15.80 -0.48 -5.62
CA ILE A 107 14.34 -0.49 -5.85
C ILE A 107 13.62 -1.36 -4.81
N ALA A 108 14.15 -2.55 -4.57
CA ALA A 108 13.54 -3.55 -3.69
C ALA A 108 13.57 -3.12 -2.22
N ASP A 109 14.70 -2.60 -1.74
CA ASP A 109 14.82 -2.08 -0.39
C ASP A 109 13.93 -0.85 -0.19
N PHE A 110 13.96 0.11 -1.12
CA PHE A 110 13.12 1.29 -1.05
C PHE A 110 11.61 0.94 -0.94
N ALA A 111 11.14 -0.01 -1.74
CA ALA A 111 9.72 -0.41 -1.71
C ALA A 111 9.31 -1.07 -0.38
N THR A 112 10.25 -1.72 0.32
CA THR A 112 9.92 -2.66 1.41
C THR A 112 10.40 -2.22 2.78
N ARG A 113 11.29 -1.22 2.87
CA ARG A 113 11.77 -0.64 4.13
C ARG A 113 10.67 -0.24 5.13
N PRO A 114 9.46 0.24 4.72
CA PRO A 114 8.45 0.61 5.72
C PRO A 114 7.91 -0.57 6.52
N MET A 115 8.07 -1.80 6.02
CA MET A 115 7.55 -3.01 6.69
C MET A 115 8.38 -3.42 7.91
N ASP A 116 9.61 -2.91 8.06
CA ASP A 116 10.44 -3.16 9.24
C ASP A 116 9.92 -2.44 10.49
N GLN A 117 9.08 -1.41 10.31
CA GLN A 117 8.53 -0.60 11.38
C GLN A 117 7.00 -0.80 11.40
N ASN A 118 6.50 -1.50 12.44
CA ASN A 118 5.07 -1.75 12.74
C ASN A 118 4.46 -3.00 12.07
N PHE A 119 4.59 -4.16 12.72
CA PHE A 119 4.01 -5.42 12.25
C PHE A 119 2.53 -5.65 12.61
N ASN A 120 1.93 -4.76 13.41
CA ASN A 120 0.51 -4.89 13.80
C ASN A 120 -0.47 -4.56 12.66
N VAL A 121 0.05 -4.16 11.49
CA VAL A 121 -0.74 -3.70 10.35
C VAL A 121 -1.11 -4.81 9.36
N PHE A 122 -0.60 -6.03 9.50
CA PHE A 122 -0.85 -7.14 8.56
C PHE A 122 -2.21 -7.82 8.74
N THR A 123 -3.24 -7.04 9.07
CA THR A 123 -4.61 -7.52 9.03
C THR A 123 -5.07 -7.59 7.58
N ARG A 124 -5.97 -8.54 7.28
CA ARG A 124 -6.58 -8.69 5.95
C ARG A 124 -7.09 -7.35 5.41
N ASP A 125 -7.80 -6.59 6.24
CA ASP A 125 -8.42 -5.32 5.87
C ASP A 125 -7.37 -4.31 5.39
N VAL A 126 -6.24 -4.21 6.09
CA VAL A 126 -5.12 -3.34 5.71
C VAL A 126 -4.46 -3.86 4.43
N MET A 127 -4.18 -5.16 4.33
CA MET A 127 -3.58 -5.77 3.14
C MET A 127 -4.40 -5.47 1.87
N VAL A 128 -5.71 -5.68 1.93
CA VAL A 128 -6.62 -5.41 0.81
C VAL A 128 -6.56 -3.94 0.42
N ARG A 129 -6.57 -3.02 1.40
CA ARG A 129 -6.52 -1.57 1.14
C ARG A 129 -5.20 -1.12 0.55
N VAL A 130 -4.08 -1.55 1.12
CA VAL A 130 -2.74 -1.23 0.61
C VAL A 130 -2.64 -1.66 -0.86
N TYR A 131 -2.96 -2.92 -1.17
CA TYR A 131 -2.88 -3.41 -2.55
C TYR A 131 -3.86 -2.72 -3.50
N ALA A 132 -5.04 -2.32 -3.02
CA ALA A 132 -6.00 -1.57 -3.81
C ALA A 132 -5.49 -0.16 -4.12
N ASN A 133 -4.98 0.56 -3.12
CA ASN A 133 -4.47 1.91 -3.26
C ASN A 133 -3.21 1.94 -4.13
N VAL A 134 -2.26 1.02 -3.93
CA VAL A 134 -1.05 0.93 -4.76
C VAL A 134 -1.42 0.79 -6.24
N ALA A 135 -2.34 -0.11 -6.56
CA ALA A 135 -2.79 -0.31 -7.93
C ALA A 135 -3.53 0.91 -8.47
N ALA A 136 -4.40 1.54 -7.67
CA ALA A 136 -5.18 2.70 -8.07
C ALA A 136 -4.28 3.92 -8.31
N ASN A 137 -3.40 4.24 -7.36
CA ASN A 137 -2.45 5.35 -7.43
C ASN A 137 -1.48 5.17 -8.60
N TYR A 138 -0.93 3.97 -8.77
CA TYR A 138 -0.10 3.67 -9.94
C TYR A 138 -0.88 3.88 -11.24
N ALA A 139 -2.05 3.24 -11.39
CA ALA A 139 -2.85 3.31 -12.62
C ALA A 139 -3.31 4.74 -12.94
N TYR A 140 -3.58 5.56 -11.91
CA TYR A 140 -3.90 6.97 -12.05
C TYR A 140 -2.67 7.78 -12.49
N SER A 141 -1.51 7.56 -11.86
CA SER A 141 -0.26 8.28 -12.16
C SER A 141 0.24 8.10 -13.60
N ILE A 142 -0.15 7.00 -14.25
CA ILE A 142 0.18 6.68 -15.64
C ILE A 142 -0.95 7.06 -16.61
N GLY A 143 -2.04 7.67 -16.13
CA GLY A 143 -3.18 8.12 -16.94
C GLY A 143 -4.12 7.01 -17.42
N VAL A 144 -4.00 5.78 -16.90
CA VAL A 144 -4.86 4.66 -17.30
C VAL A 144 -6.16 4.66 -16.52
N LEU A 145 -6.12 4.95 -15.21
CA LEU A 145 -7.31 5.02 -14.36
C LEU A 145 -8.01 6.38 -14.52
N ASN A 146 -9.31 6.35 -14.78
CA ASN A 146 -10.18 7.52 -14.86
C ASN A 146 -11.61 7.20 -14.39
N ALA A 147 -12.45 8.22 -14.25
CA ALA A 147 -13.81 8.08 -13.74
C ALA A 147 -14.68 7.07 -14.52
N ASN A 148 -14.42 6.90 -15.83
CA ASN A 148 -15.22 6.02 -16.69
C ASN A 148 -14.83 4.54 -16.53
N ASN A 149 -13.60 4.24 -16.11
CA ASN A 149 -13.09 2.86 -16.05
C ASN A 149 -12.70 2.38 -14.64
N ALA A 150 -12.83 3.21 -13.61
CA ALA A 150 -12.42 2.86 -12.25
C ALA A 150 -13.00 1.53 -11.76
N LYS A 151 -14.32 1.35 -11.92
CA LYS A 151 -15.00 0.13 -11.49
C LYS A 151 -14.62 -1.09 -12.33
N SER A 152 -14.50 -0.94 -13.65
CA SER A 152 -14.18 -2.07 -14.53
C SER A 152 -12.72 -2.51 -14.36
N LEU A 153 -11.79 -1.58 -14.17
CA LEU A 153 -10.40 -1.89 -13.84
C LEU A 153 -10.27 -2.57 -12.47
N ALA A 154 -11.01 -2.12 -11.45
CA ALA A 154 -11.02 -2.78 -10.14
C ALA A 154 -11.51 -4.23 -10.21
N LYS A 155 -12.57 -4.49 -11.00
CA LYS A 155 -13.05 -5.87 -11.23
C LYS A 155 -12.05 -6.72 -12.00
N LYS A 156 -11.38 -6.14 -12.99
CA LYS A 156 -10.28 -6.82 -13.70
C LYS A 156 -9.16 -7.17 -12.72
N TYR A 157 -8.81 -6.25 -11.83
CA TYR A 157 -7.78 -6.47 -10.81
C TYR A 157 -8.16 -7.62 -9.87
N ALA A 158 -9.39 -7.64 -9.36
CA ALA A 158 -9.92 -8.76 -8.55
C ALA A 158 -9.89 -10.09 -9.30
N LYS A 159 -10.17 -10.09 -10.62
CA LYS A 159 -10.05 -11.28 -11.46
C LYS A 159 -8.60 -11.76 -11.58
N ASP A 160 -7.63 -10.84 -11.75
CA ASP A 160 -6.21 -11.21 -11.82
C ASP A 160 -5.75 -11.87 -10.51
N PHE A 161 -6.17 -11.37 -9.34
CA PHE A 161 -5.96 -12.05 -8.06
C PHE A 161 -6.73 -13.35 -7.93
N THR A 162 -7.94 -13.46 -8.46
CA THR A 162 -8.72 -14.71 -8.38
C THR A 162 -7.99 -15.84 -9.10
N GLU A 163 -7.34 -15.52 -10.22
CA GLU A 163 -6.56 -16.48 -10.99
C GLU A 163 -5.32 -16.96 -10.23
N THR A 164 -4.63 -16.07 -9.50
CA THR A 164 -3.48 -16.47 -8.66
C THR A 164 -3.93 -17.15 -7.37
N ALA A 165 -5.01 -16.71 -6.75
CA ALA A 165 -5.56 -17.30 -5.53
C ALA A 165 -5.87 -18.80 -5.70
N LYS A 166 -6.41 -19.19 -6.86
CA LYS A 166 -6.68 -20.61 -7.19
C LYS A 166 -5.44 -21.50 -7.14
N GLU A 167 -4.27 -20.95 -7.43
CA GLU A 167 -3.00 -21.67 -7.46
C GLU A 167 -2.33 -21.75 -6.08
N TYR A 168 -2.54 -20.72 -5.24
CA TYR A 168 -1.76 -20.55 -4.01
C TYR A 168 -2.55 -20.73 -2.71
N VAL A 169 -3.87 -20.46 -2.67
CA VAL A 169 -4.67 -20.53 -1.44
C VAL A 169 -4.85 -21.96 -0.92
N LYS A 170 -4.84 -22.98 -1.78
CA LYS A 170 -5.08 -24.38 -1.39
C LYS A 170 -3.84 -25.13 -0.88
N LYS A 171 -2.72 -24.45 -0.65
CA LYS A 171 -1.49 -25.07 -0.17
C LYS A 171 -1.49 -25.02 1.35
N ASP A 172 -1.07 -26.09 2.01
CA ASP A 172 -0.92 -26.17 3.48
C ASP A 172 0.19 -25.24 4.03
N ASP A 173 0.75 -24.37 3.17
CA ASP A 173 1.81 -23.42 3.47
C ASP A 173 1.24 -21.99 3.47
N PRO A 174 1.16 -21.32 4.63
CA PRO A 174 0.70 -19.93 4.72
C PRO A 174 1.50 -18.94 3.87
N GLU A 175 2.79 -19.19 3.64
CA GLU A 175 3.66 -18.32 2.84
C GLU A 175 3.35 -18.42 1.34
N SER A 176 2.68 -19.49 0.92
CA SER A 176 2.23 -19.64 -0.47
C SER A 176 1.32 -18.48 -0.91
N LYS A 177 0.54 -17.92 0.02
CA LYS A 177 -0.35 -16.78 -0.22
C LYS A 177 0.42 -15.53 -0.62
N PHE A 178 1.67 -15.37 -0.17
CA PHE A 178 2.52 -14.26 -0.58
C PHE A 178 2.73 -14.25 -2.10
N PHE A 179 3.02 -15.41 -2.68
CA PHE A 179 3.14 -15.55 -4.13
C PHE A 179 1.84 -15.23 -4.84
N GLY A 180 0.69 -15.62 -4.26
CA GLY A 180 -0.61 -15.30 -4.83
C GLY A 180 -0.87 -13.79 -4.88
N VAL A 181 -0.50 -13.08 -3.80
CA VAL A 181 -0.65 -11.62 -3.70
C VAL A 181 0.34 -10.91 -4.64
N GLY A 182 1.63 -11.26 -4.60
CA GLY A 182 2.67 -10.69 -5.46
C GLY A 182 2.41 -10.92 -6.95
N ASN A 183 2.04 -12.14 -7.34
CA ASN A 183 1.70 -12.44 -8.73
C ASN A 183 0.43 -11.73 -9.18
N GLY A 184 -0.55 -11.55 -8.28
CA GLY A 184 -1.80 -10.85 -8.59
C GLY A 184 -1.55 -9.40 -9.00
N ILE A 185 -0.75 -8.67 -8.21
CA ILE A 185 -0.36 -7.30 -8.54
C ILE A 185 0.49 -7.23 -9.80
N ILE A 186 1.52 -8.08 -9.95
CA ILE A 186 2.40 -8.07 -11.12
C ILE A 186 1.61 -8.32 -12.41
N LYS A 187 0.66 -9.25 -12.37
CA LYS A 187 -0.21 -9.58 -13.51
C LYS A 187 -1.08 -8.40 -13.91
N PHE A 188 -1.67 -7.70 -12.95
CA PHE A 188 -2.44 -6.50 -13.21
C PHE A 188 -1.57 -5.39 -13.81
N LEU A 189 -0.40 -5.10 -13.21
CA LEU A 189 0.51 -4.06 -13.69
C LEU A 189 0.92 -4.30 -15.15
N LYS A 190 1.32 -5.54 -15.48
CA LYS A 190 1.68 -5.95 -16.86
C LYS A 190 0.51 -5.82 -17.84
N SER A 191 -0.72 -5.93 -17.36
CA SER A 191 -1.92 -5.81 -18.19
C SER A 191 -2.30 -4.36 -18.53
N LEU A 192 -1.86 -3.38 -17.73
CA LEU A 192 -2.13 -1.98 -18.00
C LEU A 192 -1.24 -1.47 -19.12
N GLN A 193 0.04 -1.87 -19.09
CA GLN A 193 1.06 -1.44 -20.05
C GLN A 193 2.36 -2.22 -19.82
N PRO A 194 3.28 -2.27 -20.81
CA PRO A 194 4.60 -2.84 -20.61
C PRO A 194 5.31 -2.17 -19.42
N LEU A 195 5.83 -2.99 -18.52
CA LEU A 195 6.58 -2.55 -17.35
C LEU A 195 8.00 -2.17 -17.79
N THR A 196 8.46 -1.01 -17.32
CA THR A 196 9.82 -0.48 -17.52
C THR A 196 10.41 -0.16 -16.15
N VAL A 197 11.73 0.07 -16.07
CA VAL A 197 12.40 0.44 -14.81
C VAL A 197 11.74 1.68 -14.18
N ASP A 198 11.50 2.75 -14.96
CA ASP A 198 10.79 3.95 -14.47
C ASP A 198 9.39 3.67 -13.92
N LYS A 199 8.66 2.75 -14.56
CA LYS A 199 7.32 2.36 -14.11
C LYS A 199 7.39 1.51 -12.85
N LEU A 200 8.40 0.65 -12.72
CA LEU A 200 8.64 -0.11 -11.50
C LEU A 200 8.98 0.82 -10.34
N TRP A 201 9.77 1.87 -10.57
CA TRP A 201 10.01 2.92 -9.59
C TRP A 201 8.72 3.60 -9.12
N LYS A 202 7.80 3.94 -10.03
CA LYS A 202 6.48 4.49 -9.65
C LYS A 202 5.64 3.52 -8.81
N VAL A 203 5.74 2.21 -9.10
CA VAL A 203 5.08 1.17 -8.29
C VAL A 203 5.74 1.11 -6.90
N ALA A 204 7.06 1.12 -6.81
CA ALA A 204 7.80 1.11 -5.56
C ALA A 204 7.45 2.31 -4.67
N VAL A 205 7.39 3.53 -5.23
CA VAL A 205 6.94 4.74 -4.52
C VAL A 205 5.50 4.63 -4.02
N SER A 206 4.59 4.13 -4.86
CA SER A 206 3.20 3.94 -4.45
C SER A 206 3.10 2.89 -3.34
N TYR A 207 3.85 1.80 -3.47
CA TYR A 207 3.88 0.70 -2.51
C TYR A 207 4.41 1.14 -1.15
N GLU A 208 5.58 1.77 -1.12
CA GLU A 208 6.17 2.33 0.09
C GLU A 208 5.22 3.31 0.79
N SER A 209 4.65 4.26 0.04
CA SER A 209 3.76 5.30 0.59
C SER A 209 2.53 4.70 1.27
N GLU A 210 1.90 3.70 0.67
CA GLU A 210 0.71 3.06 1.24
C GLU A 210 1.02 2.24 2.50
N TRP A 211 2.22 1.65 2.58
CA TRP A 211 2.67 0.99 3.81
C TRP A 211 2.90 1.98 4.95
N LEU A 212 3.52 3.12 4.67
CA LEU A 212 3.71 4.18 5.65
C LEU A 212 2.36 4.75 6.12
N LEU A 213 1.41 4.96 5.20
CA LEU A 213 0.07 5.43 5.54
C LEU A 213 -0.67 4.42 6.43
N ALA A 214 -0.62 3.14 6.10
CA ALA A 214 -1.23 2.09 6.91
C ALA A 214 -0.61 2.00 8.32
N ALA A 215 0.70 2.17 8.45
CA ALA A 215 1.39 2.23 9.73
C ALA A 215 0.90 3.40 10.60
N VAL A 216 0.75 4.59 10.01
CA VAL A 216 0.24 5.77 10.71
C VAL A 216 -1.22 5.57 11.13
N GLU A 217 -2.08 5.03 10.27
CA GLU A 217 -3.50 4.78 10.58
C GLU A 217 -3.67 3.82 11.76
N VAL A 218 -2.88 2.74 11.81
CA VAL A 218 -2.94 1.76 12.89
C VAL A 218 -2.30 2.29 14.18
N GLY A 219 -1.16 3.00 14.08
CA GLY A 219 -0.51 3.65 15.23
C GLY A 219 -1.43 4.68 15.90
N SER A 220 -2.04 5.56 15.09
CA SER A 220 -2.99 6.57 15.58
C SER A 220 -4.25 5.96 16.20
N SER A 221 -4.67 4.78 15.73
CA SER A 221 -5.81 4.07 16.31
C SER A 221 -5.50 3.56 17.72
N ASN A 222 -4.28 3.11 17.97
CA ASN A 222 -3.86 2.63 19.31
C ASN A 222 -3.71 3.80 20.29
N ASP A 223 -3.19 4.94 19.84
CA ASP A 223 -3.06 6.14 20.68
C ASP A 223 -4.42 6.70 21.14
N ILE A 224 -5.45 6.66 20.28
CA ILE A 224 -6.81 7.06 20.63
C ILE A 224 -7.45 6.09 21.64
N TYR A 225 -7.19 4.77 21.51
CA TYR A 225 -7.67 3.79 22.49
C TYR A 225 -7.00 3.97 23.86
N ASP A 226 -5.71 4.32 23.89
CA ASP A 226 -4.98 4.57 25.13
C ASP A 226 -5.40 5.89 25.81
N GLU A 227 -5.75 6.94 25.05
CA GLU A 227 -6.36 8.17 25.60
C GLU A 227 -7.77 7.92 26.14
N CYS A 228 -8.63 7.18 25.42
CA CYS A 228 -9.98 6.86 25.89
C CYS A 228 -9.98 5.97 27.15
N ILE A 229 -9.01 5.07 27.32
CA ILE A 229 -8.88 4.26 28.53
C ILE A 229 -8.33 5.07 29.72
N LYS A 230 -7.50 6.09 29.48
CA LYS A 230 -7.06 7.01 30.54
C LYS A 230 -8.21 7.87 31.07
N GLU A 231 -9.04 8.43 30.19
CA GLU A 231 -10.19 9.25 30.59
C GLU A 231 -11.22 8.45 31.43
N VAL A 232 -11.46 7.17 31.11
CA VAL A 232 -12.39 6.31 31.87
C VAL A 232 -11.85 5.91 33.25
N ASN A 233 -10.53 5.90 33.43
CA ASN A 233 -9.88 5.55 34.70
C ASN A 233 -9.54 6.77 35.57
N GLU A 234 -9.62 7.99 35.03
CA GLU A 234 -9.45 9.24 35.80
C GLU A 234 -10.80 9.81 36.30
N GLU A 235 -11.93 9.23 35.89
CA GLU A 235 -13.28 9.56 36.38
C GLU A 235 -13.88 8.55 37.40
N ASN A 236 -13.09 7.58 37.88
CA ASN A 236 -13.44 6.65 38.99
C ASN A 236 -12.45 6.76 40.15
#